data_AF-A0A6G4WH98-F1
#
_entry.id   AF-A0A6G4WH98-F1
#
_cell.length_a   1.000
_cell.length_b   1.000
_cell.length_c   1.000
_cell.angle_alpha   90.00
_cell.angle_beta   90.00
_cell.angle_gamma   90.00
#
_symmetry.space_group_name_H-M   'P 1'
#
loop_
_entity.id
_entity.type
_entity.pdbx_description
1 polymer ?
#
loop_
_entity_poly.entity_id
_entity_poly.type
_entity_poly.pdbx_seq_one_letter_code
_entity_poly.pdbx_strand_id
1 'polypeptide(L)' 'MTGSRILTILVLLAALGAVSACGRKAPLDTPYQAAIDARKEAERANEPVPPEPQPPVKDKPFILDPLL' A
#
# COMPACT_ATOMS: atom_id res chain seq x y z
N MET A 1 38.86 14.00 3.88
CA MET A 1 37.86 14.34 2.84
C MET A 1 36.86 13.21 2.55
N THR A 2 37.26 11.93 2.57
CA THR A 2 36.38 10.77 2.30
C THR A 2 35.52 10.34 3.50
N GLY A 3 36.05 10.38 4.73
CA GLY A 3 35.29 9.98 5.93
C GLY A 3 34.02 10.81 6.19
N SER A 4 34.09 12.12 5.95
CA SER A 4 32.92 13.02 6.06
C SER A 4 31.83 12.68 5.03
N ARG A 5 32.24 12.29 3.80
CA ARG A 5 31.30 11.88 2.74
C ARG A 5 30.61 10.54 3.04
N ILE A 6 31.31 9.61 3.69
CA ILE A 6 30.72 8.33 4.09
C ILE A 6 29.68 8.54 5.19
N LEU A 7 29.98 9.39 6.18
CA LEU A 7 29.04 9.73 7.25
C LEU A 7 27.77 10.40 6.70
N THR A 8 27.89 11.34 5.76
CA THR A 8 26.70 11.98 5.17
C THR A 8 25.84 11.01 4.38
N ILE A 9 26.43 10.07 3.64
CA ILE A 9 25.68 9.03 2.91
C ILE A 9 24.92 8.12 3.89
N LEU A 10 25.55 7.69 4.99
CA LEU A 10 24.90 6.86 6.00
C LEU A 10 23.71 7.57 6.67
N VAL A 11 23.86 8.86 6.98
CA VAL A 11 22.78 9.67 7.56
C VAL A 11 21.62 9.82 6.57
N LEU A 12 21.90 10.06 5.29
CA LEU A 12 20.87 10.14 4.25
C LEU A 12 20.11 8.83 4.10
N LEU A 13 20.81 7.68 4.06
CA LEU A 13 20.20 6.36 3.99
C LEU A 13 19.32 6.06 5.21
N ALA A 14 19.78 6.41 6.42
CA ALA A 14 19.00 6.24 7.65
C ALA A 14 17.71 7.09 7.64
N ALA A 15 17.77 8.33 7.14
CA ALA A 15 16.61 9.19 7.00
C ALA A 15 15.59 8.63 6.00
N LEU A 16 16.04 8.15 4.85
CA LEU A 16 15.19 7.48 3.84
C LEU A 16 14.54 6.21 4.40
N GLY A 17 15.30 5.39 5.13
CA GLY A 17 14.80 4.17 5.78
C GLY A 17 13.73 4.47 6.85
N ALA A 18 13.95 5.49 7.67
CA ALA A 18 12.99 5.88 8.70
C ALA A 18 11.67 6.39 8.09
N VAL A 19 11.71 7.23 7.06
CA VAL A 19 10.50 7.80 6.44
C VAL A 19 9.73 6.77 5.62
N SER A 20 10.41 5.86 4.92
CA SER A 20 9.75 4.79 4.15
C SER A 20 9.00 3.78 5.02
N ALA A 21 9.43 3.58 6.27
CA ALA A 21 8.76 2.70 7.23
C ALA A 21 7.62 3.38 8.00
N CYS A 22 7.57 4.72 8.06
CA CYS A 22 6.56 5.47 8.81
C CYS A 22 5.14 5.46 8.20
N GLY A 23 4.92 4.84 7.04
CA GLY A 23 3.60 4.77 6.39
C GLY A 23 2.91 3.41 6.43
N ARG A 24 3.64 2.32 6.73
CA ARG A 24 3.13 0.94 6.60
C ARG A 24 2.77 0.29 7.94
N LYS A 25 2.32 1.08 8.92
CA LYS A 25 1.78 0.57 10.19
C LYS A 25 0.29 0.29 10.17
N ALA A 26 -0.42 0.70 9.11
CA ALA A 26 -1.82 0.34 8.94
C ALA A 26 -1.92 -1.07 8.34
N PRO A 27 -2.86 -1.91 8.81
CA PRO A 27 -3.20 -3.14 8.08
C PRO A 27 -3.60 -2.75 6.65
N LEU A 28 -3.16 -3.53 5.66
CA LEU A 28 -3.64 -3.35 4.29
C LEU A 28 -5.15 -3.59 4.28
N ASP A 29 -5.89 -2.70 3.63
CA ASP A 29 -7.31 -2.93 3.38
C ASP A 29 -7.50 -4.23 2.60
N THR A 30 -8.57 -4.96 2.94
CA THR A 30 -8.92 -6.15 2.15
C THR A 30 -9.25 -5.73 0.72
N PRO A 31 -9.04 -6.59 -0.29
CA PRO A 31 -9.38 -6.28 -1.68
C PRO A 31 -10.84 -5.83 -1.86
N TYR A 32 -11.74 -6.40 -1.06
CA TYR A 32 -13.15 -5.99 -1.02
C TYR A 32 -13.32 -4.56 -0.50
N GLN A 33 -12.66 -4.24 0.62
CA GLN A 33 -12.73 -2.90 1.22
C GLN A 33 -12.15 -1.83 0.29
N ALA A 34 -10.99 -2.12 -0.34
CA ALA A 34 -10.37 -1.24 -1.33
C ALA A 34 -11.30 -0.97 -2.54
N ALA A 35 -12.02 -1.99 -3.01
CA ALA A 35 -12.96 -1.84 -4.11
C ALA A 35 -14.18 -0.96 -3.74
N ILE A 36 -14.68 -1.08 -2.50
CA ILE A 36 -15.76 -0.21 -2.00
C ILE A 36 -15.31 1.24 -1.92
N ASP A 37 -14.12 1.50 -1.38
CA ASP A 37 -13.62 2.85 -1.20
C ASP A 37 -13.24 3.50 -2.55
N ALA A 38 -12.73 2.71 -3.52
CA ALA A 38 -12.54 3.16 -4.90
C ALA A 38 -13.84 3.58 -5.59
N ARG A 39 -14.96 2.89 -5.34
CA ARG A 39 -16.28 3.33 -5.85
C ARG A 39 -16.73 4.64 -5.22
N LYS A 40 -16.60 4.79 -3.90
CA LYS A 40 -16.95 6.04 -3.20
C LYS A 40 -16.08 7.21 -3.65
N GLU A 41 -14.82 6.96 -3.99
CA GLU A 41 -13.93 7.97 -4.56
C GLU A 41 -14.34 8.35 -5.98
N ALA A 42 -14.63 7.38 -6.84
CA ALA A 42 -15.13 7.64 -8.20
C ALA A 42 -16.46 8.41 -8.20
N GLU A 43 -17.38 8.06 -7.29
CA GLU A 43 -18.66 8.78 -7.11
C GLU A 43 -18.43 10.24 -6.65
N ARG A 44 -17.49 10.49 -5.74
CA ARG A 44 -17.11 11.85 -5.30
C ARG A 44 -16.39 12.63 -6.40
N ALA A 45 -15.59 11.95 -7.21
CA ALA A 45 -14.79 12.53 -8.29
C ALA A 45 -15.57 12.71 -9.61
N ASN A 46 -16.83 12.27 -9.69
CA ASN A 46 -17.61 12.18 -10.94
C ASN A 46 -16.90 11.36 -12.03
N GLU A 47 -16.14 10.35 -11.63
CA GLU A 47 -15.47 9.39 -12.51
C GLU A 47 -16.36 8.16 -12.77
N PRO A 48 -16.07 7.36 -13.82
CA PRO A 48 -16.83 6.15 -14.09
C PRO A 48 -16.80 5.22 -12.88
N VAL A 49 -17.97 4.96 -12.31
CA VAL A 49 -18.06 4.16 -11.09
C VAL A 49 -17.76 2.69 -11.42
N PRO A 50 -16.78 2.05 -10.75
CA PRO A 50 -16.50 0.63 -10.91
C PRO A 50 -17.74 -0.24 -10.63
N PRO A 51 -17.81 -1.49 -11.12
CA PRO A 51 -18.89 -2.41 -10.78
C PRO A 51 -18.94 -2.69 -9.26
N GLU A 52 -20.12 -3.07 -8.76
CA GLU A 52 -20.29 -3.40 -7.33
C GLU A 52 -19.39 -4.58 -6.94
N PRO A 53 -18.62 -4.48 -5.84
CA PRO A 53 -17.75 -5.56 -5.41
C PRO A 53 -18.59 -6.70 -4.85
N GLN A 54 -18.35 -7.93 -5.34
CA GLN A 54 -19.00 -9.10 -4.75
C GLN A 54 -18.33 -9.43 -3.41
N PRO A 55 -19.10 -9.75 -2.36
CA PRO A 55 -18.54 -10.11 -1.07
C PRO A 55 -17.65 -11.36 -1.20
N PRO A 56 -16.49 -11.38 -0.54
CA PRO A 56 -15.57 -12.51 -0.64
C PRO A 56 -16.21 -13.78 -0.08
N VAL A 57 -16.07 -14.88 -0.81
CA VAL A 57 -16.43 -16.21 -0.31
C VAL A 57 -15.42 -16.58 0.77
N LYS A 58 -15.91 -16.92 1.96
CA LYS A 58 -15.17 -17.01 3.23
C LYS A 58 -13.90 -17.88 3.22
N ASP A 59 -13.78 -18.80 2.25
CA ASP A 59 -12.73 -19.83 2.21
C ASP A 59 -12.08 -20.02 0.83
N LYS A 60 -11.96 -18.96 0.00
CA LYS A 60 -11.23 -19.07 -1.29
C LYS A 60 -9.77 -18.64 -1.11
N PRO A 61 -8.78 -19.53 -1.33
CA PRO A 61 -7.37 -19.16 -1.27
C PRO A 61 -7.04 -18.11 -2.33
N PHE A 62 -6.12 -17.21 -2.01
CA PHE A 62 -5.71 -16.16 -2.93
C PHE A 62 -4.82 -16.78 -4.01
N ILE A 63 -5.01 -16.38 -5.27
CA ILE A 63 -4.28 -16.98 -6.41
C ILE A 63 -2.75 -16.80 -6.26
N LEU A 64 -2.31 -15.81 -5.50
CA LEU A 64 -0.90 -15.53 -5.23
C LEU A 64 -0.38 -16.17 -3.93
N ASP A 65 -1.22 -16.87 -3.16
CA ASP A 65 -0.76 -17.68 -2.01
C ASP A 65 0.33 -18.71 -2.37
N PRO A 66 0.32 -19.35 -3.56
CA PRO A 66 1.40 -20.27 -3.97
C PRO A 66 2.73 -19.58 -4.30
N LEU A 67 2.77 -18.26 -4.36
CA LEU A 67 3.97 -17.48 -4.70
C LEU A 67 4.65 -16.84 -3.48
N LEU A 68 4.11 -17.07 -2.28
CA LEU A 68 4.65 -16.61 -1.00
C LEU A 68 5.50 -17.70 -0.32
#